data_AF-M0F0C1-F1
#
_entry.id   AF-M0F0C1-F1
#
_cell.length_a   1.000
_cell.length_b   1.000
_cell.length_c   1.000
_cell.angle_alpha   90.00
_cell.angle_beta   90.00
_cell.angle_gamma   90.00
#
_symmetry.space_group_name_H-M   'P 1'
#
loop_
_entity.id
_entity.type
_entity.pdbx_description
1 polymer ?
#
loop_
_entity_poly.entity_id
_entity_poly.type
_entity_poly.pdbx_seq_one_letter_code
_entity_poly.pdbx_strand_id
1 'polypeptide(L)'
;MTTDDSPIDSEDDVEESPTERTREELRKTKERLGEGADRAVKGFDDNVVDLLAWVLDTETRARIYVYLRDNPKSTSDEVADGTGLYPSTVREALAELHDEGTVERGKRKAEGAGNNPYEYEAIAPSDLVRGVVGDVQAELNAVFNLDRRLGGESPDGDAEPVQISIDGEGGDNGTDADEGDKPGDDDEN
;
A
#
# COMPACT_ATOMS: atom_id res chain seq x y z
N MET A 1 21.34 -86.12 22.29
CA MET A 1 20.98 -85.38 21.06
C MET A 1 20.37 -84.07 21.50
N THR A 2 20.75 -82.87 21.08
CA THR A 2 21.82 -82.32 20.23
C THR A 2 21.71 -80.79 20.37
N THR A 3 22.85 -80.07 20.46
CA THR A 3 23.14 -78.69 19.98
C THR A 3 22.08 -77.59 20.21
N ASP A 4 22.30 -76.58 21.08
CA ASP A 4 23.08 -75.35 20.82
C ASP A 4 23.00 -74.85 19.38
N ASP A 5 22.25 -73.77 19.14
CA ASP A 5 22.60 -72.71 18.18
C ASP A 5 21.69 -71.50 18.42
N SER A 6 22.30 -70.38 18.83
CA SER A 6 21.66 -69.08 18.89
C SER A 6 21.82 -68.40 17.53
N PRO A 7 20.77 -67.87 16.87
CA PRO A 7 20.99 -66.95 15.77
C PRO A 7 21.28 -65.56 16.36
N ILE A 8 22.56 -65.19 16.33
CA ILE A 8 22.99 -63.80 16.18
C ILE A 8 22.76 -63.47 14.70
N ASP A 9 21.79 -62.61 14.40
CA ASP A 9 21.76 -61.91 13.11
C ASP A 9 21.25 -60.49 13.42
N SER A 10 22.19 -59.61 13.73
CA SER A 10 22.79 -58.65 12.80
C SER A 10 21.95 -57.39 12.72
N GLU A 11 22.58 -56.34 13.20
CA GLU A 11 22.18 -54.96 13.21
C GLU A 11 21.79 -54.52 11.79
N ASP A 12 20.53 -54.15 11.59
CA ASP A 12 20.17 -53.13 10.61
C ASP A 12 19.62 -51.93 11.39
N ASP A 13 20.40 -51.48 12.38
CA ASP A 13 20.40 -50.09 12.77
C ASP A 13 20.99 -49.37 11.56
N VAL A 14 20.10 -48.92 10.67
CA VAL A 14 20.46 -48.05 9.55
C VAL A 14 20.97 -46.76 10.21
N GLU A 15 22.24 -46.75 10.59
CA GLU A 15 23.01 -45.59 10.97
C GLU A 15 22.94 -44.66 9.76
N GLU A 16 21.89 -43.83 9.72
CA GLU A 16 21.85 -42.68 8.82
C GLU A 16 23.18 -42.00 8.96
N SER A 17 23.93 -41.95 7.85
CA SER A 17 25.28 -41.41 7.91
C SER A 17 25.24 -40.04 8.58
N PRO A 18 26.26 -39.63 9.35
CA PRO A 18 26.29 -38.33 10.00
C PRO A 18 25.92 -37.17 9.05
N THR A 19 26.22 -37.35 7.77
CA THR A 19 25.87 -36.48 6.65
C THR A 19 24.37 -36.39 6.33
N GLU A 20 23.64 -37.51 6.39
CA GLU A 20 22.19 -37.58 6.11
C GLU A 20 21.39 -36.92 7.25
N ARG A 21 21.71 -37.25 8.51
CA ARG A 21 21.15 -36.58 9.69
C ARG A 21 21.39 -35.07 9.67
N THR A 22 22.60 -34.64 9.30
CA THR A 22 22.92 -33.20 9.18
C THR A 22 22.14 -32.53 8.05
N ARG A 23 21.92 -33.23 6.93
CA ARG A 23 21.16 -32.72 5.77
C ARG A 23 19.67 -32.60 6.08
N GLU A 24 19.12 -33.55 6.82
CA GLU A 24 17.73 -33.51 7.28
C GLU A 24 17.52 -32.39 8.29
N GLU A 25 18.39 -32.25 9.29
CA GLU A 25 18.34 -31.15 10.25
C GLU A 25 18.48 -29.78 9.57
N LEU A 26 19.34 -29.65 8.55
CA LEU A 26 19.45 -28.44 7.72
C LEU A 26 18.19 -28.17 6.90
N ARG A 27 17.52 -29.20 6.39
CA ARG A 27 16.25 -29.06 5.66
C ARG A 27 15.13 -28.63 6.59
N LYS A 28 15.05 -29.24 7.77
CA LYS A 28 14.06 -28.94 8.82
C LYS A 28 14.24 -27.54 9.39
N THR A 29 15.48 -27.10 9.62
CA THR A 29 15.78 -25.72 10.02
C THR A 29 15.50 -24.71 8.90
N LYS A 30 15.77 -25.05 7.64
CA LYS A 30 15.41 -24.21 6.48
C LYS A 30 13.89 -24.08 6.32
N GLU A 31 13.15 -25.16 6.51
CA GLU A 31 11.69 -25.18 6.45
C GLU A 31 11.07 -24.36 7.59
N ARG A 32 11.57 -24.54 8.82
CA ARG A 32 11.16 -23.76 9.99
C ARG A 32 11.54 -22.27 9.91
N LEU A 33 12.64 -21.95 9.22
CA LEU A 33 13.03 -20.57 8.92
C LEU A 33 12.16 -19.96 7.80
N GLY A 34 11.78 -20.76 6.80
CA GLY A 34 10.82 -20.36 5.76
C GLY A 34 9.43 -20.08 6.34
N GLU A 35 8.92 -20.96 7.21
CA GLU A 35 7.66 -20.75 7.93
C GLU A 35 7.68 -19.51 8.84
N GLY A 36 8.84 -19.21 9.44
CA GLY A 36 9.05 -18.00 10.23
C GLY A 36 9.10 -16.73 9.38
N ALA A 37 9.69 -16.80 8.19
CA ALA A 37 9.71 -15.71 7.23
C ALA A 37 8.30 -15.44 6.65
N ASP A 38 7.57 -16.47 6.25
CA ASP A 38 6.19 -16.34 5.74
C ASP A 38 5.24 -15.78 6.81
N ARG A 39 5.42 -16.17 8.08
CA ARG A 39 4.60 -15.66 9.19
C ARG A 39 4.98 -14.23 9.60
N ALA A 40 6.25 -13.85 9.44
CA ALA A 40 6.70 -12.48 9.65
C ALA A 40 6.19 -11.56 8.55
N VAL A 41 6.28 -11.96 7.27
CA VAL A 41 5.77 -11.20 6.11
C VAL A 41 4.25 -11.00 6.23
N LYS A 42 3.50 -12.05 6.57
CA LYS A 42 2.04 -11.97 6.72
C LYS A 42 1.59 -11.02 7.84
N GLY A 43 2.38 -10.88 8.92
CA GLY A 43 2.11 -9.92 10.00
C GLY A 43 2.43 -8.46 9.64
N PHE A 44 3.33 -8.22 8.68
CA PHE A 44 3.55 -6.87 8.15
C PHE A 44 2.35 -6.41 7.32
N ASP A 45 1.74 -7.31 6.56
CA ASP A 45 0.57 -7.00 5.73
C ASP A 45 -0.63 -6.55 6.58
N ASP A 46 -0.88 -7.21 7.72
CA ASP A 46 -1.97 -6.83 8.63
C ASP A 46 -1.79 -5.40 9.17
N ASN A 47 -0.57 -5.03 9.59
CA ASN A 47 -0.28 -3.67 10.08
C ASN A 47 -0.36 -2.62 8.96
N VAL A 48 0.01 -2.96 7.72
CA VAL A 48 -0.13 -2.07 6.56
C VAL A 48 -1.61 -1.87 6.24
N VAL A 49 -2.42 -2.92 6.29
CA VAL A 49 -3.87 -2.83 6.09
C VAL A 49 -4.52 -1.97 7.19
N ASP A 50 -4.11 -2.10 8.45
CA ASP A 50 -4.64 -1.27 9.55
C ASP A 50 -4.36 0.23 9.34
N LEU A 51 -3.13 0.58 8.94
CA LEU A 51 -2.78 1.97 8.63
C LEU A 51 -3.57 2.49 7.42
N LEU A 52 -3.66 1.67 6.36
CA LEU A 52 -4.40 2.04 5.16
C LEU A 52 -5.91 2.10 5.41
N ALA A 53 -6.45 1.33 6.34
CA ALA A 53 -7.86 1.39 6.69
C ALA A 53 -8.22 2.73 7.36
N TRP A 54 -7.26 3.34 8.07
CA TRP A 54 -7.41 4.70 8.57
C TRP A 54 -7.34 5.74 7.45
N VAL A 55 -6.43 5.56 6.48
CA VAL A 55 -6.25 6.48 5.35
C VAL A 55 -7.38 6.38 4.31
N LEU A 56 -7.86 5.17 4.04
CA LEU A 56 -8.83 4.85 3.00
C LEU A 56 -10.22 4.56 3.58
N ASP A 57 -10.50 5.03 4.79
CA ASP A 57 -11.74 4.91 5.56
C ASP A 57 -12.19 3.49 5.95
N THR A 58 -11.80 2.45 5.21
CA THR A 58 -12.26 1.07 5.45
C THR A 58 -11.19 0.03 5.18
N GLU A 59 -11.24 -1.07 5.94
CA GLU A 59 -10.41 -2.27 5.71
C GLU A 59 -10.63 -2.84 4.29
N THR A 60 -11.87 -2.81 3.79
CA THR A 60 -12.22 -3.26 2.44
C THR A 60 -11.41 -2.52 1.38
N ARG A 61 -11.40 -1.17 1.45
CA ARG A 61 -10.65 -0.32 0.51
C ARG A 61 -9.14 -0.52 0.65
N ALA A 62 -8.64 -0.66 1.88
CA ALA A 62 -7.24 -0.99 2.16
C ALA A 62 -6.80 -2.31 1.52
N ARG A 63 -7.61 -3.38 1.68
CA ARG A 63 -7.31 -4.69 1.11
C ARG A 63 -7.33 -4.65 -0.43
N ILE A 64 -8.27 -3.92 -1.02
CA ILE A 64 -8.31 -3.70 -2.47
C ILE A 64 -7.07 -2.94 -2.95
N TYR A 65 -6.67 -1.87 -2.26
CA TYR A 65 -5.47 -1.09 -2.60
C TYR A 65 -4.21 -1.97 -2.58
N VAL A 66 -3.99 -2.73 -1.51
CA VAL A 66 -2.85 -3.64 -1.39
C VAL A 66 -2.85 -4.67 -2.52
N TYR A 67 -4.01 -5.27 -2.82
CA TYR A 67 -4.12 -6.23 -3.92
C TYR A 67 -3.74 -5.60 -5.28
N LEU A 68 -4.22 -4.40 -5.58
CA LEU A 68 -3.92 -3.69 -6.82
C LEU A 68 -2.47 -3.23 -6.93
N ARG A 69 -1.79 -3.01 -5.79
CA ARG A 69 -0.35 -2.70 -5.77
C ARG A 69 0.50 -3.90 -6.17
N ASP A 70 0.05 -5.11 -5.87
CA ASP A 70 0.71 -6.35 -6.28
C ASP A 70 0.26 -6.82 -7.68
N ASN A 71 -1.01 -6.54 -8.03
CA ASN A 71 -1.65 -6.97 -9.26
C ASN A 71 -2.21 -5.75 -10.02
N PRO A 72 -1.38 -5.00 -10.77
CA PRO A 72 -1.84 -3.85 -11.52
C PRO A 72 -2.72 -4.26 -12.70
N LYS A 73 -3.66 -3.39 -13.10
CA LYS A 73 -4.59 -3.59 -14.22
C LYS A 73 -5.54 -4.76 -14.04
N SER A 74 -5.94 -5.02 -12.80
CA SER A 74 -6.94 -6.03 -12.48
C SER A 74 -8.36 -5.50 -12.68
N THR A 75 -9.26 -6.38 -13.11
CA THR A 75 -10.71 -6.14 -13.19
C THR A 75 -11.36 -6.31 -11.82
N SER A 76 -12.60 -5.82 -11.67
CA SER A 76 -13.36 -5.99 -10.42
C SER A 76 -13.54 -7.44 -10.00
N ASP A 77 -13.65 -8.36 -10.96
CA ASP A 77 -13.83 -9.78 -10.68
C ASP A 77 -12.52 -10.42 -10.20
N GLU A 78 -11.40 -10.11 -10.86
CA GLU A 78 -10.05 -10.54 -10.43
C GLU A 78 -9.72 -10.02 -9.00
N VAL A 79 -10.09 -8.78 -8.69
CA VAL A 79 -9.94 -8.22 -7.33
C VAL A 79 -10.81 -8.94 -6.31
N ALA A 80 -12.06 -9.27 -6.63
CA ALA A 80 -12.93 -10.01 -5.73
C ALA A 80 -12.39 -11.41 -5.43
N ASP A 81 -11.93 -12.12 -6.46
CA ASP A 81 -11.33 -13.44 -6.31
C ASP A 81 -10.02 -13.38 -5.50
N GLY A 82 -9.18 -12.38 -5.75
CA GLY A 82 -7.89 -12.22 -5.09
C GLY A 82 -7.95 -11.75 -3.64
N THR A 83 -8.97 -10.97 -3.28
CA THR A 83 -9.15 -10.43 -1.92
C THR A 83 -10.12 -11.25 -1.07
N GLY A 84 -10.90 -12.14 -1.69
CA GLY A 84 -11.99 -12.88 -1.03
C GLY A 84 -13.19 -12.01 -0.66
N LEU A 85 -13.26 -10.78 -1.16
CA LEU A 85 -14.37 -9.85 -0.94
C LEU A 85 -15.53 -10.16 -1.88
N TYR A 86 -16.75 -9.76 -1.48
CA TYR A 86 -17.92 -9.99 -2.30
C TYR A 86 -17.91 -9.09 -3.56
N PRO A 87 -18.25 -9.60 -4.77
CA PRO A 87 -18.08 -8.84 -6.01
C PRO A 87 -18.82 -7.50 -6.06
N SER A 88 -19.99 -7.37 -5.42
CA SER A 88 -20.70 -6.08 -5.38
C SER A 88 -19.97 -5.04 -4.54
N THR A 89 -19.46 -5.45 -3.38
CA THR A 89 -18.69 -4.60 -2.47
C THR A 89 -17.40 -4.13 -3.14
N VAL A 90 -16.75 -5.01 -3.90
CA VAL A 90 -15.55 -4.64 -4.65
C VAL A 90 -15.86 -3.59 -5.72
N ARG A 91 -16.93 -3.76 -6.50
CA ARG A 91 -17.31 -2.76 -7.52
C ARG A 91 -17.65 -1.41 -6.92
N GLU A 92 -18.33 -1.39 -5.78
CA GLU A 92 -18.67 -0.18 -5.04
C GLU A 92 -17.40 0.51 -4.53
N ALA A 93 -16.56 -0.21 -3.78
CA ALA A 93 -15.31 0.33 -3.25
C ALA A 93 -14.36 0.80 -4.36
N LEU A 94 -14.27 0.09 -5.50
CA LEU A 94 -13.48 0.52 -6.65
C LEU A 94 -14.02 1.78 -7.32
N ALA A 95 -15.34 1.98 -7.33
CA ALA A 95 -15.92 3.21 -7.85
C ALA A 95 -15.57 4.40 -6.96
N GLU A 96 -15.70 4.23 -5.64
CA GLU A 96 -15.36 5.27 -4.67
C GLU A 96 -13.86 5.60 -4.68
N LEU A 97 -12.99 4.57 -4.64
CA LEU A 97 -11.54 4.74 -4.73
C LEU A 97 -11.11 5.45 -6.02
N HIS A 98 -11.84 5.21 -7.11
CA HIS A 98 -11.60 5.93 -8.36
C HIS A 98 -12.06 7.39 -8.29
N ASP A 99 -13.23 7.64 -7.72
CA ASP A 99 -13.78 8.99 -7.61
C ASP A 99 -12.93 9.86 -6.66
N GLU A 100 -12.27 9.24 -5.68
CA GLU A 100 -11.27 9.86 -4.78
C GLU A 100 -9.85 9.93 -5.39
N GLY A 101 -9.65 9.40 -6.60
CA GLY A 101 -8.34 9.42 -7.28
C GLY A 101 -7.27 8.49 -6.69
N THR A 102 -7.64 7.61 -5.76
CA THR A 102 -6.73 6.59 -5.20
C THR A 102 -6.45 5.45 -6.19
N VAL A 103 -7.37 5.20 -7.12
CA VAL A 103 -7.25 4.17 -8.15
C VAL A 103 -7.61 4.75 -9.51
N GLU A 104 -6.77 4.48 -10.50
CA GLU A 104 -7.07 4.80 -11.89
C GLU A 104 -7.87 3.67 -12.54
N ARG A 105 -8.82 4.02 -13.42
CA ARG A 105 -9.57 3.03 -14.21
C ARG A 105 -9.36 3.20 -15.71
N GLY A 106 -9.14 2.09 -16.41
CA GLY A 106 -8.96 2.04 -17.86
C GLY A 106 -9.85 0.99 -18.50
N LYS A 107 -10.23 1.18 -19.77
CA LYS A 107 -10.92 0.11 -20.53
C LYS A 107 -9.89 -0.86 -21.10
N ARG A 108 -10.00 -2.15 -20.77
CA ARG A 108 -9.18 -3.21 -21.38
C ARG A 108 -9.41 -3.25 -22.89
N LYS A 109 -8.36 -3.29 -23.70
CA LYS A 109 -8.52 -3.50 -25.15
C LYS A 109 -8.77 -4.99 -25.41
N ALA A 110 -10.03 -5.37 -25.58
CA ALA A 110 -10.37 -6.69 -26.09
C ALA A 110 -10.83 -6.59 -27.56
N GLU A 111 -10.36 -7.51 -28.41
CA GLU A 111 -10.75 -7.58 -29.83
C GLU A 111 -12.09 -8.32 -30.06
N GLY A 112 -12.95 -8.37 -29.05
CA GLY A 112 -14.20 -9.13 -29.05
C GLY A 112 -15.46 -8.27 -29.12
N ALA A 113 -16.58 -8.84 -29.59
CA ALA A 113 -17.91 -8.21 -29.64
C ALA A 113 -18.60 -8.14 -28.26
N GLY A 114 -17.85 -7.76 -27.22
CA GLY A 114 -18.32 -7.62 -25.85
C GLY A 114 -18.03 -6.22 -25.29
N ASN A 115 -18.63 -5.91 -24.14
CA ASN A 115 -18.27 -4.68 -23.43
C ASN A 115 -16.91 -4.89 -22.75
N ASN A 116 -15.99 -3.97 -22.95
CA ASN A 116 -14.66 -4.07 -22.37
C ASN A 116 -14.74 -3.84 -20.85
N PRO A 117 -14.24 -4.78 -20.02
CA PRO A 117 -14.21 -4.57 -18.58
C PRO A 117 -13.27 -3.42 -18.23
N TYR A 118 -13.58 -2.75 -17.13
CA TYR A 118 -12.66 -1.79 -16.53
C TYR A 118 -11.55 -2.53 -15.79
N GLU A 119 -10.33 -2.09 -16.02
CA GLU A 119 -9.14 -2.44 -15.26
C GLU A 119 -8.81 -1.31 -14.31
N TYR A 120 -8.25 -1.67 -13.17
CA TYR A 120 -7.97 -0.76 -12.07
C TYR A 120 -6.48 -0.84 -11.71
N GLU A 121 -5.89 0.30 -11.37
CA GLU A 121 -4.49 0.40 -10.96
C GLU A 121 -4.39 1.39 -9.79
N ALA A 122 -3.73 0.99 -8.70
CA ALA A 122 -3.58 1.82 -7.52
C ALA A 122 -2.38 2.78 -7.66
N ILE A 123 -2.59 4.05 -7.28
CA ILE A 123 -1.52 5.07 -7.28
C ILE A 123 -0.36 4.68 -6.35
N ALA A 124 0.79 5.35 -6.49
CA ALA A 124 1.90 5.11 -5.60
C ALA A 124 1.56 5.51 -4.15
N PRO A 125 2.09 4.81 -3.13
CA PRO A 125 1.86 5.18 -1.73
C PRO A 125 2.28 6.62 -1.40
N SER A 126 3.32 7.13 -2.08
CA SER A 126 3.75 8.53 -1.95
C SER A 126 2.68 9.52 -2.41
N ASP A 127 1.94 9.18 -3.48
CA ASP A 127 0.88 10.03 -4.02
C ASP A 127 -0.36 9.99 -3.12
N LEU A 128 -0.67 8.81 -2.57
CA LEU A 128 -1.72 8.65 -1.56
C LEU A 128 -1.45 9.50 -0.32
N VAL A 129 -0.23 9.43 0.23
CA VAL A 129 0.17 10.24 1.39
C VAL A 129 0.13 11.74 1.08
N ARG A 130 0.52 12.14 -0.13
CA ARG A 130 0.46 13.54 -0.55
C ARG A 130 -0.97 14.09 -0.56
N GLY A 131 -1.94 13.29 -0.99
CA GLY A 131 -3.36 13.64 -0.92
C GLY A 131 -3.81 13.90 0.52
N VAL A 132 -3.58 12.93 1.40
CA VAL A 132 -3.99 12.98 2.82
C VAL A 132 -3.36 14.17 3.56
N VAL A 133 -2.08 14.45 3.31
CA VAL A 133 -1.40 15.62 3.92
C VAL A 133 -2.05 16.92 3.48
N GLY A 134 -2.47 17.02 2.22
CA GLY A 134 -3.22 18.17 1.71
C GLY A 134 -4.55 18.37 2.45
N ASP A 135 -5.30 17.29 2.68
CA ASP A 135 -6.57 17.33 3.41
C ASP A 135 -6.38 17.72 4.88
N VAL A 136 -5.42 17.09 5.58
CA VAL A 136 -5.08 17.44 6.97
C VAL A 136 -4.66 18.91 7.09
N GLN A 137 -3.84 19.39 6.16
CA GLN A 137 -3.43 20.80 6.14
C GLN A 137 -4.63 21.74 5.94
N ALA A 138 -5.56 21.40 5.04
CA ALA A 138 -6.77 22.20 4.80
C ALA A 138 -7.66 22.25 6.05
N GLU A 139 -7.86 21.11 6.72
CA GLU A 139 -8.64 21.01 7.95
C GLU A 139 -8.01 21.79 9.10
N LEU A 140 -6.70 21.63 9.32
CA LEU A 140 -5.97 22.38 10.35
C LEU A 140 -6.09 23.88 10.11
N ASN A 141 -5.87 24.33 8.87
CA ASN A 141 -6.04 25.74 8.52
C ASN A 141 -7.48 26.21 8.72
N ALA A 142 -8.48 25.38 8.45
CA ALA A 142 -9.88 25.72 8.73
C ALA A 142 -10.13 25.92 10.25
N VAL A 143 -9.56 25.05 11.11
CA VAL A 143 -9.65 25.18 12.56
C VAL A 143 -8.95 26.44 13.07
N PHE A 144 -7.72 26.73 12.61
CA PHE A 144 -7.00 27.94 13.00
C PHE A 144 -7.73 29.23 12.58
N ASN A 145 -8.32 29.23 11.37
CA ASN A 145 -9.13 30.35 10.91
C ASN A 145 -10.39 30.53 11.76
N LEU A 146 -11.03 29.44 12.19
CA LEU A 146 -12.19 29.48 13.07
C LEU A 146 -11.83 30.01 14.46
N ASP A 147 -10.76 29.52 15.07
CA ASP A 147 -10.29 29.95 16.40
C ASP A 147 -9.96 31.45 16.43
N ARG A 148 -9.29 31.96 15.39
CA ARG A 148 -9.02 33.39 15.22
C ARG A 148 -10.30 34.22 15.16
N ARG A 149 -11.33 33.73 14.44
CA ARG A 149 -12.61 34.41 14.32
C ARG A 149 -13.42 34.40 15.62
N LEU A 150 -13.18 33.42 16.50
CA LEU A 150 -13.84 33.29 17.80
C LEU A 150 -13.14 34.08 18.93
N GLY A 151 -12.09 34.85 18.61
CA GLY A 151 -11.41 35.72 19.58
C GLY A 151 -10.22 35.08 20.29
N GLY A 152 -9.62 34.04 19.69
CA GLY A 152 -8.29 33.56 20.07
C GLY A 152 -7.24 34.64 19.79
N GLU A 153 -6.96 35.46 20.79
CA GLU A 153 -5.96 36.54 20.73
C GLU A 153 -4.56 35.91 20.75
N SER A 154 -3.83 35.91 19.62
CA SER A 154 -2.37 35.81 19.65
C SER A 154 -1.82 37.24 19.68
N PRO A 155 -1.20 37.69 20.78
CA PRO A 155 -0.80 39.08 20.96
C PRO A 155 0.37 39.54 20.07
N ASP A 156 0.97 38.65 19.26
CA ASP A 156 2.09 38.98 18.38
C ASP A 156 2.01 38.24 17.03
N GLY A 157 1.80 38.98 15.95
CA GLY A 157 2.33 38.67 14.60
C GLY A 157 1.52 37.71 13.71
N ASP A 158 1.51 38.01 12.42
CA ASP A 158 0.96 37.20 11.32
C ASP A 158 1.31 35.70 11.45
N ALA A 159 0.39 34.91 11.97
CA ALA A 159 0.51 33.45 11.88
C ALA A 159 0.17 33.04 10.44
N GLU A 160 1.21 32.78 9.66
CA GLU A 160 1.15 32.20 8.33
C GLU A 160 0.37 30.87 8.35
N PRO A 161 -0.32 30.49 7.26
CA PRO A 161 -0.99 29.20 7.17
C PRO A 161 -0.03 28.05 7.49
N VAL A 162 -0.51 27.02 8.17
CA VAL A 162 0.29 25.81 8.40
C VAL A 162 0.60 25.17 7.05
N GLN A 163 1.88 24.87 6.83
CA GLN A 163 2.40 24.18 5.65
C GLN A 163 3.09 22.88 6.10
N ILE A 164 2.68 21.76 5.54
CA ILE A 164 3.32 20.45 5.75
C ILE A 164 4.09 20.11 4.48
N SER A 165 5.42 20.14 4.56
CA SER A 165 6.29 19.79 3.44
C SER A 165 6.66 18.31 3.47
N ILE A 166 6.59 17.65 2.31
CA ILE A 166 7.05 16.28 2.12
C ILE A 166 8.30 16.36 1.25
N ASP A 167 9.47 16.10 1.83
CA ASP A 167 10.72 16.00 1.08
C ASP A 167 10.67 14.76 0.19
N GLY A 168 10.43 14.97 -1.11
CA GLY A 168 10.63 13.94 -2.12
C GLY A 168 12.07 14.02 -2.63
N GLU A 169 12.82 12.92 -2.60
CA GLU A 169 14.03 12.81 -3.44
C GLU A 169 13.58 12.83 -4.90
N GLY A 170 13.57 14.03 -5.47
CA GLY A 170 13.12 14.36 -6.81
C GLY A 170 13.25 15.86 -6.98
N GLY A 171 14.48 16.34 -7.13
CA GLY A 171 14.75 17.75 -7.32
C GLY A 171 14.07 18.28 -8.58
N ASP A 172 13.10 19.16 -8.40
CA ASP A 172 12.72 20.15 -9.40
C ASP A 172 12.98 21.53 -8.82
N ASN A 173 14.22 22.00 -9.02
CA ASN A 173 14.57 23.39 -8.84
C ASN A 173 14.10 24.15 -10.09
N GLY A 174 12.80 24.42 -10.15
CA GLY A 174 12.14 25.26 -11.14
C GLY A 174 11.88 26.66 -10.57
N THR A 175 12.90 27.49 -10.67
CA THR A 175 12.96 28.93 -10.40
C THR A 175 11.65 29.73 -10.49
N ASP A 176 11.43 30.55 -9.46
CA ASP A 176 10.72 31.82 -9.51
C ASP A 176 11.02 32.59 -10.80
N ALA A 177 9.98 32.92 -11.54
CA ALA A 177 9.98 34.04 -12.48
C ALA A 177 8.78 34.93 -12.14
N ASP A 178 9.03 35.82 -11.18
CA ASP A 178 8.36 37.09 -11.03
C ASP A 178 8.46 37.88 -12.36
N GLU A 179 7.35 37.99 -13.08
CA GLU A 179 7.16 39.06 -14.07
C GLU A 179 5.86 39.78 -13.74
N GLY A 180 5.97 40.72 -12.80
CA GLY A 180 5.05 41.84 -12.69
C GLY A 180 5.16 42.74 -13.92
N ASP A 181 4.23 42.60 -14.86
CA ASP A 181 4.04 43.58 -15.94
C ASP A 181 2.84 44.49 -15.62
N LYS A 182 3.17 45.65 -15.03
CA LYS A 182 2.40 46.90 -15.19
C LYS A 182 3.37 48.09 -15.21
N PRO A 183 3.32 48.88 -16.27
CA PRO A 183 2.88 50.27 -16.15
C PRO A 183 1.82 50.56 -17.23
N GLY A 184 0.71 51.25 -16.95
CA GLY A 184 0.68 52.65 -16.53
C GLY A 184 0.44 53.51 -17.77
N ASP A 185 -0.83 53.85 -18.02
CA ASP A 185 -1.26 54.91 -18.95
C ASP A 185 -0.51 56.21 -18.65
N ASP A 186 -0.15 56.97 -19.70
CA ASP A 186 -0.32 58.43 -19.75
C ASP A 186 -0.07 59.00 -21.17
N ASP A 187 -0.85 60.04 -21.47
CA ASP A 187 -1.10 60.78 -22.71
C ASP A 187 0.09 61.31 -23.53
N GLU A 188 -0.10 61.42 -24.86
CA GLU A 188 -0.12 62.69 -25.63
C GLU A 188 -0.17 62.43 -27.16
N ASN A 189 -1.29 62.77 -27.81
CA ASN A 189 -1.39 63.69 -28.96
C ASN A 189 -2.84 63.89 -29.44
#